data_AF-Q5VJ13-F1
#
_entry.id   AF-Q5VJ13-F1
#
_cell.length_a   1.000
_cell.length_b   1.000
_cell.length_c   1.000
_cell.angle_alpha   90.00
_cell.angle_beta   90.00
_cell.angle_gamma   90.00
#
_symmetry.space_group_name_H-M   'P 1'
#
loop_
_entity.id
_entity.type
_entity.pdbx_description
1 polymer ?
#
loop_
_entity_poly.entity_id
_entity_poly.type
_entity_poly.pdbx_seq_one_letter_code
_entity_poly.pdbx_strand_id
1 'polypeptide(L)'
;MLLAEAHSTPGRVAEMSGYVWTHFGVLTKVCADGRMVTITNESGSTRKMSIEKYKESAEAVYHNCFSLIGRAVDIQTSQNTAEWNPYVWFSDIEQH
;
A
#
# COMPACT_ATOMS: atom_id res chain seq x y z
N MET A 1 17.55 45.16 -7.96
CA MET A 1 17.84 44.84 -9.37
C MET A 1 18.58 43.52 -9.37
N LEU A 2 17.93 42.47 -9.91
CA LEU A 2 18.41 41.14 -10.35
C LEU A 2 19.27 40.32 -9.34
N LEU A 3 19.10 39.02 -9.12
CA LEU A 3 18.17 37.99 -9.60
C LEU A 3 18.32 36.81 -8.61
N ALA A 4 17.22 36.12 -8.34
CA ALA A 4 17.23 34.86 -7.62
C ALA A 4 17.74 33.74 -8.53
N GLU A 5 18.59 32.86 -8.02
CA GLU A 5 18.81 31.52 -8.59
C GLU A 5 18.74 30.50 -7.45
N ALA A 6 17.50 30.16 -7.06
CA ALA A 6 17.24 28.96 -6.31
C ALA A 6 17.39 27.77 -7.27
N HIS A 7 18.53 27.07 -7.18
CA HIS A 7 18.66 25.74 -7.76
C HIS A 7 17.68 24.80 -7.05
N SER A 8 16.51 24.61 -7.63
CA SER A 8 15.57 23.57 -7.24
C SER A 8 16.15 22.20 -7.59
N THR A 9 16.68 21.51 -6.59
CA THR A 9 16.98 20.08 -6.68
C THR A 9 15.65 19.32 -6.81
N PRO A 10 15.46 18.49 -7.85
CA PRO A 10 14.23 17.74 -8.02
C PRO A 10 14.16 16.60 -6.99
N GLY A 11 13.00 16.44 -6.37
CA GLY A 11 12.65 15.22 -5.64
C GLY A 11 13.43 15.01 -4.33
N ARG A 12 13.14 15.81 -3.31
CA ARG A 12 13.35 15.36 -1.93
C ARG A 12 12.32 14.27 -1.64
N VAL A 13 12.60 13.05 -2.11
CA VAL A 13 12.04 11.86 -1.50
C VAL A 13 12.34 11.96 -0.02
N ALA A 14 11.30 12.04 0.80
CA ALA A 14 11.44 11.94 2.23
C ALA A 14 11.76 10.48 2.58
N GLU A 15 12.97 10.03 2.25
CA GLU A 15 13.54 8.81 2.82
C GLU A 15 13.85 9.10 4.29
N MET A 16 12.90 8.80 5.18
CA MET A 16 13.11 8.54 6.62
C MET A 16 11.78 8.24 7.33
N SER A 17 11.16 7.09 7.07
CA SER A 17 10.36 6.25 8.00
C SER A 17 9.65 5.14 7.21
N GLY A 18 9.58 3.94 7.78
CA GLY A 18 9.50 2.66 7.05
C GLY A 18 8.20 2.32 6.30
N TYR A 19 7.33 3.26 5.96
CA TYR A 19 6.08 2.97 5.26
C TYR A 19 5.96 3.79 3.98
N VAL A 20 5.68 3.11 2.86
CA VAL A 20 5.58 3.72 1.53
C VAL A 20 4.21 3.39 0.95
N TRP A 21 3.44 4.43 0.61
CA TRP A 21 2.21 4.31 -0.16
C TRP A 21 2.54 4.27 -1.66
N THR A 22 1.91 3.34 -2.37
CA THR A 22 2.11 3.17 -3.81
C THR A 22 0.78 2.91 -4.49
N HIS A 23 0.64 3.43 -5.72
CA HIS A 23 -0.53 3.19 -6.52
C HIS A 23 -0.66 1.71 -6.88
N PHE A 24 -1.82 1.12 -6.52
CA PHE A 24 -2.08 -0.30 -6.75
C PHE A 24 -3.01 -0.55 -7.94
N GLY A 25 -3.85 0.41 -8.30
CA GLY A 25 -4.84 0.28 -9.38
C GLY A 25 -6.26 0.17 -8.86
N VAL A 26 -7.17 -0.37 -9.66
CA VAL A 26 -8.57 -0.57 -9.29
C VAL A 26 -8.74 -1.89 -8.54
N LEU A 27 -9.19 -1.83 -7.28
CA LEU A 27 -9.43 -3.03 -6.48
C LEU A 27 -10.58 -3.84 -7.08
N THR A 28 -10.35 -5.09 -7.48
CA THR A 28 -11.39 -5.95 -8.06
C THR A 28 -11.85 -7.04 -7.12
N LYS A 29 -10.99 -7.48 -6.19
CA LYS A 29 -11.28 -8.60 -5.31
C LYS A 29 -10.52 -8.50 -4.00
N VAL A 30 -11.17 -8.92 -2.92
CA VAL A 30 -10.55 -9.20 -1.62
C VAL A 30 -10.99 -10.58 -1.14
N CYS A 31 -10.07 -11.34 -0.53
CA CYS A 31 -10.34 -12.64 0.08
C CYS A 31 -9.57 -12.77 1.40
N ALA A 32 -10.12 -13.54 2.33
CA ALA A 32 -9.43 -13.97 3.54
C ALA A 32 -9.55 -15.49 3.70
N ASP A 33 -8.45 -16.16 4.06
CA ASP A 33 -8.39 -17.61 4.30
C ASP A 33 -8.20 -17.98 5.80
N GLY A 34 -8.41 -17.00 6.68
CA GLY A 34 -8.19 -17.11 8.13
C GLY A 34 -6.74 -16.88 8.55
N ARG A 35 -5.78 -16.85 7.62
CA ARG A 35 -4.37 -16.52 7.91
C ARG A 35 -3.89 -15.28 7.19
N MET A 36 -4.41 -15.04 5.99
CA MET A 36 -4.00 -13.98 5.10
C MET A 36 -5.21 -13.25 4.54
N VAL A 37 -5.10 -11.93 4.43
CA VAL A 37 -5.92 -11.10 3.54
C VAL A 37 -5.19 -11.00 2.21
N THR A 38 -5.87 -11.29 1.11
CA THR A 38 -5.34 -11.13 -0.25
C THR A 38 -6.21 -10.18 -1.04
N ILE A 39 -5.60 -9.14 -1.61
CA ILE A 39 -6.24 -8.20 -2.54
C ILE A 39 -5.78 -8.47 -3.97
N THR A 40 -6.65 -8.22 -4.95
CA THR A 40 -6.35 -8.30 -6.38
C THR A 40 -6.86 -7.04 -7.08
N ASN A 41 -6.06 -6.48 -7.98
CA ASN A 41 -6.44 -5.33 -8.80
C ASN A 41 -6.98 -5.75 -10.19
N GLU A 42 -7.27 -4.80 -11.04
CA GLU A 42 -7.75 -4.97 -12.43
C GLU A 42 -6.73 -5.59 -13.36
N SER A 43 -5.43 -5.44 -13.08
CA SER A 43 -4.36 -6.07 -13.85
C SER A 43 -4.07 -7.52 -13.43
N GLY A 44 -4.80 -8.04 -12.45
CA GLY A 44 -4.57 -9.36 -11.86
C GLY A 44 -3.41 -9.42 -10.86
N SER A 45 -2.81 -8.28 -10.54
CA SER A 45 -1.75 -8.19 -9.52
C SER A 45 -2.32 -8.41 -8.12
N THR A 46 -1.60 -9.17 -7.30
CA THR A 46 -2.03 -9.51 -5.94
C THR A 46 -1.09 -9.00 -4.86
N ARG A 47 -1.63 -8.67 -3.68
CA ARG A 47 -0.87 -8.40 -2.45
C ARG A 47 -1.50 -9.08 -1.25
N LYS A 48 -0.68 -9.36 -0.24
CA LYS A 48 -1.04 -10.13 0.95
C LYS A 48 -0.72 -9.38 2.25
N MET A 49 -1.55 -9.60 3.26
CA MET A 49 -1.35 -9.14 4.63
C MET A 49 -1.63 -10.30 5.59
N SER A 50 -0.79 -10.49 6.60
CA SER A 50 -0.96 -11.58 7.58
C SER A 50 -1.97 -11.21 8.66
N ILE A 51 -3.04 -11.99 8.77
CA ILE A 51 -4.00 -11.90 9.87
C ILE A 51 -3.35 -12.39 11.16
N GLU A 52 -2.57 -13.46 11.12
CA GLU A 52 -1.92 -14.01 12.32
C GLU A 52 -0.97 -12.99 12.99
N LYS A 53 -0.26 -12.20 12.19
CA LYS A 53 0.69 -11.19 12.69
C LYS A 53 0.01 -9.89 13.12
N TYR A 54 -1.00 -9.42 12.39
CA TYR A 54 -1.57 -8.08 12.56
C TYR A 54 -2.98 -8.07 13.15
N LYS A 55 -3.61 -9.23 13.32
CA LYS A 55 -4.89 -9.48 14.02
C LYS A 55 -5.97 -8.46 13.65
N GLU A 56 -6.46 -7.69 14.62
CA GLU A 56 -7.53 -6.70 14.47
C GLU A 56 -7.25 -5.69 13.34
N SER A 57 -5.99 -5.30 13.13
CA SER A 57 -5.64 -4.40 12.03
C SER A 57 -5.84 -5.05 10.66
N ALA A 58 -5.55 -6.35 10.52
CA ALA A 58 -5.79 -7.06 9.27
C ALA A 58 -7.30 -7.25 9.02
N GLU A 59 -8.09 -7.48 10.07
CA GLU A 59 -9.55 -7.55 9.97
C GLU A 59 -10.15 -6.20 9.56
N ALA A 60 -9.69 -5.10 10.16
CA ALA A 60 -10.12 -3.76 9.80
C ALA A 60 -9.82 -3.44 8.33
N VAL A 61 -8.61 -3.75 7.86
CA VAL A 61 -8.20 -3.59 6.45
C VAL A 61 -9.09 -4.45 5.53
N TYR A 62 -9.31 -5.72 5.89
CA TYR A 62 -10.19 -6.61 5.13
C TYR A 62 -11.61 -6.04 4.99
N HIS A 63 -12.17 -5.52 6.08
CA HIS A 63 -13.49 -4.91 6.06
C HIS A 63 -13.53 -3.62 5.23
N ASN A 64 -12.48 -2.79 5.31
CA ASN A 64 -12.36 -1.57 4.50
C ASN A 64 -12.38 -1.88 3.01
N CYS A 65 -11.67 -2.94 2.58
CA CYS A 65 -11.59 -3.36 1.18
C CYS A 65 -12.96 -3.53 0.51
N PHE A 66 -14.01 -4.00 1.21
CA PHE A 66 -15.33 -4.18 0.60
C PHE A 66 -15.92 -2.87 0.07
N SER A 67 -15.66 -1.75 0.74
CA SER A 67 -16.13 -0.43 0.29
C SER A 67 -15.31 0.14 -0.88
N LEU A 68 -14.11 -0.41 -1.09
CA LEU A 68 -13.14 0.03 -2.08
C LEU A 68 -13.19 -0.79 -3.38
N ILE A 69 -13.91 -1.92 -3.41
CA ILE A 69 -14.09 -2.72 -4.63
C ILE A 69 -14.68 -1.83 -5.74
N GLY A 70 -14.02 -1.83 -6.90
CA GLY A 70 -14.35 -1.01 -8.06
C GLY A 70 -13.74 0.40 -8.05
N ARG A 71 -12.96 0.77 -7.03
CA ARG A 71 -12.29 2.08 -6.92
C ARG A 71 -10.79 1.96 -7.12
N ALA A 72 -10.18 3.05 -7.58
CA ALA A 72 -8.73 3.22 -7.56
C ALA A 72 -8.25 3.31 -6.11
N VAL A 73 -7.20 2.57 -5.78
CA VAL A 73 -6.65 2.47 -4.43
C VAL A 73 -5.13 2.61 -4.43
N ASP A 74 -4.64 3.13 -3.33
CA ASP A 74 -3.23 3.07 -2.97
C ASP A 74 -3.06 2.05 -1.84
N ILE A 75 -1.89 1.41 -1.82
CA ILE A 75 -1.53 0.45 -0.77
C ILE A 75 -0.27 0.91 -0.06
N GLN A 76 -0.23 0.68 1.25
CA GLN A 76 0.96 0.91 2.05
C GLN A 76 1.80 -0.36 2.10
N THR A 77 3.10 -0.19 1.91
CA THR A 77 4.09 -1.24 2.12
C THR A 77 5.05 -0.79 3.22
N SER A 78 5.24 -1.65 4.22
CA SER A 78 6.25 -1.46 5.25
C SER A 78 7.61 -1.93 4.71
N GLN A 79 8.53 -1.02 4.47
CA GLN A 79 9.92 -1.28 4.08
C GLN A 79 10.87 -1.27 5.30
N ASN A 80 10.41 -1.78 6.45
CA ASN A 80 11.16 -1.67 7.72
C ASN A 80 12.34 -2.67 7.80
N THR A 81 12.32 -3.71 6.97
CA THR A 81 13.34 -4.77 6.96
C THR A 81 13.67 -5.14 5.52
N ALA A 82 14.96 -5.22 5.20
CA ALA A 82 15.48 -5.49 3.86
C ALA A 82 15.05 -6.84 3.25
N GLU A 83 14.30 -7.66 3.98
CA GLU A 83 13.90 -9.02 3.59
C GLU A 83 12.45 -9.13 3.06
N TRP A 84 11.63 -8.08 3.12
CA TRP A 84 10.23 -8.16 2.71
C TRP A 84 10.03 -7.67 1.28
N ASN A 85 9.56 -8.56 0.40
CA ASN A 85 9.29 -8.25 -1.00
C ASN A 85 8.02 -7.37 -1.14
N PRO A 86 8.13 -6.10 -1.59
CA PRO A 86 7.00 -5.17 -1.71
C PRO A 86 6.01 -5.56 -2.82
N TYR A 87 6.38 -6.50 -3.68
CA TYR A 87 5.48 -7.07 -4.68
C TYR A 87 4.58 -8.17 -4.11
N VAL A 88 4.79 -8.57 -2.86
CA VAL A 88 4.01 -9.61 -2.20
C VAL A 88 3.18 -9.05 -1.06
N TRP A 89 3.74 -8.13 -0.26
CA TRP A 89 3.16 -7.72 1.01
C TRP A 89 2.63 -6.30 1.00
N PHE A 90 1.57 -6.06 1.77
CA PHE A 90 1.06 -4.73 2.10
C PHE A 90 0.62 -4.69 3.58
N SER A 91 0.48 -3.49 4.14
CA SER A 91 0.06 -3.26 5.53
C SER A 91 -1.23 -2.47 5.65
N ASP A 92 -1.59 -1.68 4.64
CA ASP A 92 -2.79 -0.85 4.67
C ASP A 92 -3.26 -0.49 3.25
N ILE A 93 -4.50 -0.01 3.12
CA ILE A 93 -5.16 0.32 1.85
C ILE A 93 -6.11 1.52 2.03
N GLU A 94 -6.06 2.43 1.07
CA GLU A 94 -6.96 3.58 1.02
C GLU A 94 -7.42 3.89 -0.40
N GLN A 95 -8.50 4.66 -0.50
CA GLN A 95 -8.93 5.18 -1.80
C GLN A 95 -7.93 6.24 -2.28
N HIS A 96 -7.48 6.12 -3.53
CA HIS A 96 -6.65 7.13 -4.18
C HIS A 96 -7.42 8.45 -4.38
#